data_AF-A0A316GJR9-F1
#
_entry.id   AF-A0A316GJR9-F1
#
_cell.length_a   1.000
_cell.length_b   1.000
_cell.length_c   1.000
_cell.angle_alpha   90.00
_cell.angle_beta   90.00
_cell.angle_gamma   90.00
#
_symmetry.space_group_name_H-M   'P 1'
#
loop_
_entity.id
_entity.type
_entity.pdbx_description
1 polymer ?
#
loop_
_entity_poly.entity_id
_entity_poly.type
_entity_poly.pdbx_seq_one_letter_code
_entity_poly.pdbx_strand_id
1 'polypeptide(L)'
;MPRAALALSLAVPVLSGCGFFGNLIAPRSPEPGPSQSVYRAAMADFSDCATTTDLATRAAIAGRLAQAAATLQAETRPTDPDHFFMTDRVSAAAEYCTAAAR
;
A
#
# COMPACT_ATOMS: atom_id res chain seq x y z
N MET A 1 -32.26 -17.10 36.03
CA MET A 1 -30.93 -16.58 36.43
C MET A 1 -30.01 -17.77 36.72
N PRO A 2 -28.69 -17.74 36.45
CA PRO A 2 -27.93 -17.35 35.26
C PRO A 2 -27.07 -18.55 34.77
N ARG A 3 -27.14 -18.93 33.48
CA ARG A 3 -26.26 -20.01 32.93
C ARG A 3 -25.60 -19.70 31.59
N ALA A 4 -25.87 -18.53 31.01
CA ALA A 4 -25.34 -18.14 29.71
C ALA A 4 -24.04 -17.31 29.78
N ALA A 5 -23.61 -16.87 30.97
CA ALA A 5 -22.51 -15.92 31.11
C ALA A 5 -21.10 -16.54 31.13
N LEU A 6 -20.96 -17.85 31.39
CA LEU A 6 -19.63 -18.46 31.51
C LEU A 6 -19.00 -18.91 30.19
N ALA A 7 -19.78 -19.09 29.12
CA ALA A 7 -19.26 -19.62 27.86
C ALA A 7 -18.58 -18.55 26.98
N LEU A 8 -18.84 -17.26 27.22
CA LEU A 8 -18.35 -16.18 26.36
C LEU A 8 -16.92 -15.71 26.72
N SER A 9 -16.42 -16.05 27.91
CA SER A 9 -15.14 -15.54 28.43
C SER A 9 -13.92 -16.36 28.02
N LEU A 10 -14.12 -17.55 27.43
CA LEU A 10 -13.04 -18.49 27.09
C LEU A 10 -12.65 -18.50 25.61
N ALA A 11 -13.39 -17.80 24.75
CA ALA A 11 -13.13 -17.79 23.30
C ALA A 11 -12.22 -16.63 22.82
N VAL A 12 -11.93 -15.65 23.68
CA VAL A 12 -11.15 -14.46 23.29
C VAL A 12 -9.63 -14.70 23.20
N PRO A 13 -8.96 -15.56 24.01
CA PRO A 13 -7.49 -15.60 23.98
C PRO A 13 -6.92 -16.40 22.79
N VAL A 14 -7.71 -17.25 22.13
CA VAL A 14 -7.19 -18.17 21.10
C VAL A 14 -7.00 -17.48 19.74
N LEU A 15 -7.65 -16.35 19.50
CA LEU A 15 -7.47 -15.56 18.27
C LEU A 15 -6.30 -14.55 18.33
N SER A 16 -5.73 -14.29 19.52
CA SER A 16 -4.57 -13.40 19.70
C SER A 16 -3.21 -14.13 19.65
N GLY A 17 -3.20 -15.46 19.48
CA GLY A 17 -2.02 -16.30 19.66
C GLY A 17 -0.92 -16.17 18.60
N CYS A 18 -1.18 -15.60 17.43
CA CYS A 18 -0.19 -15.51 16.35
C CYS A 18 0.51 -14.14 16.22
N GLY A 19 0.02 -13.10 16.90
CA GLY A 19 0.57 -11.74 16.76
C GLY A 19 1.74 -11.41 17.70
N PHE A 20 1.78 -12.04 18.88
CA PHE A 20 2.69 -11.60 19.96
C PHE A 20 4.12 -12.11 19.80
N PHE A 21 4.32 -13.32 19.27
CA PHE A 21 5.66 -13.89 19.05
C PHE A 21 6.32 -13.46 17.74
N GLY A 22 5.55 -12.95 16.76
CA GLY A 22 6.11 -12.45 15.50
C GLY A 22 7.01 -11.22 15.69
N ASN A 23 6.66 -10.32 16.61
CA ASN A 23 7.38 -9.05 16.79
C ASN A 23 8.70 -9.15 17.56
N LEU A 24 8.96 -10.26 18.28
CA LEU A 24 10.21 -10.42 19.06
C LEU A 24 11.34 -11.10 18.26
N ILE A 25 11.01 -11.79 17.16
CA ILE A 25 11.97 -12.57 16.35
C ILE A 25 11.96 -12.13 14.89
N ALA A 26 10.99 -11.31 14.45
CA ALA A 26 11.00 -10.79 13.08
C ALA A 26 12.27 -9.95 12.85
N PRO A 27 13.13 -10.32 11.89
CA PRO A 27 14.14 -9.41 11.41
C PRO A 27 13.39 -8.15 10.94
N ARG A 28 13.76 -6.98 11.49
CA ARG A 28 13.29 -5.70 10.95
C ARG A 28 13.56 -5.75 9.45
N SER A 29 12.50 -5.68 8.65
CA SER A 29 12.67 -5.53 7.21
C SER A 29 13.56 -4.31 6.98
N PRO A 30 14.59 -4.42 6.13
CA PRO A 30 15.43 -3.28 5.82
C PRO A 30 14.53 -2.11 5.40
N GLU A 31 14.87 -0.92 5.88
CA GLU A 31 14.11 0.28 5.57
C GLU A 31 14.02 0.42 4.03
N PRO A 32 12.83 0.64 3.46
CA PRO A 32 12.69 0.78 2.02
C PRO A 32 13.61 1.89 1.51
N GLY A 33 14.39 1.60 0.47
CA GLY A 33 15.13 2.63 -0.25
C GLY A 33 14.21 3.73 -0.80
N PRO A 34 14.75 4.87 -1.22
CA PRO A 34 13.96 6.03 -1.66
C PRO A 34 13.00 5.69 -2.81
N SER A 35 13.45 4.92 -3.80
CA SER A 35 12.60 4.41 -4.89
C SER A 35 11.43 3.56 -4.36
N GLN A 36 11.70 2.69 -3.39
CA GLN A 36 10.71 1.79 -2.83
C GLN A 36 9.67 2.53 -1.96
N SER A 37 10.07 3.59 -1.25
CA SER A 37 9.13 4.40 -0.46
C SER A 37 8.17 5.19 -1.36
N VAL A 38 8.69 5.80 -2.45
CA VAL A 38 7.86 6.45 -3.48
C VAL A 38 6.89 5.47 -4.11
N TYR A 39 7.37 4.28 -4.50
CA TYR A 39 6.52 3.24 -5.06
C TYR A 39 5.41 2.79 -4.10
N ARG A 40 5.72 2.53 -2.83
CA ARG A 40 4.72 2.12 -1.83
C ARG A 40 3.64 3.18 -1.62
N ALA A 41 4.03 4.45 -1.53
CA ALA A 41 3.08 5.55 -1.43
C ALA A 41 2.18 5.64 -2.68
N ALA A 42 2.77 5.51 -3.88
CA ALA A 42 2.01 5.48 -5.12
C ALA A 42 1.04 4.29 -5.20
N MET A 43 1.41 3.12 -4.72
CA MET A 43 0.50 1.96 -4.70
C MET A 43 -0.66 2.13 -3.70
N ALA A 44 -0.45 2.85 -2.58
CA ALA A 44 -1.54 3.22 -1.68
C ALA A 44 -2.53 4.18 -2.37
N ASP A 45 -2.02 5.23 -3.02
CA ASP A 45 -2.81 6.14 -3.84
C ASP A 45 -3.60 5.39 -4.93
N PHE A 46 -2.95 4.46 -5.63
CA PHE A 46 -3.61 3.65 -6.65
C PHE A 46 -4.75 2.79 -6.08
N SER A 47 -4.57 2.19 -4.89
CA SER A 47 -5.61 1.43 -4.21
C SER A 47 -6.85 2.30 -3.93
N ASP A 48 -6.64 3.54 -3.49
CA ASP A 48 -7.74 4.48 -3.25
C ASP A 48 -8.44 4.87 -4.55
N CYS A 49 -7.69 5.11 -5.63
CA CYS A 49 -8.27 5.40 -6.95
C CYS A 49 -9.09 4.23 -7.49
N ALA A 50 -8.61 3.00 -7.33
CA ALA A 50 -9.28 1.80 -7.82
C ALA A 50 -10.62 1.53 -7.10
N THR A 51 -10.79 2.05 -5.88
CA THR A 51 -11.96 1.77 -5.03
C THR A 51 -12.92 2.95 -4.91
N THR A 52 -12.45 4.19 -5.03
CA THR A 52 -13.31 5.38 -5.00
C THR A 52 -14.14 5.52 -6.28
N THR A 53 -15.35 6.09 -6.17
CA THR A 53 -16.23 6.42 -7.30
C THR A 53 -16.24 7.91 -7.64
N ASP A 54 -15.63 8.75 -6.81
CA ASP A 54 -15.56 10.19 -7.05
C ASP A 54 -14.51 10.53 -8.12
N LEU A 55 -14.98 11.12 -9.22
CA LEU A 55 -14.14 11.50 -10.36
C LEU A 55 -13.12 12.58 -9.99
N ALA A 56 -13.47 13.53 -9.10
CA ALA A 56 -12.55 14.58 -8.68
C ALA A 56 -11.39 13.98 -7.87
N THR A 57 -11.70 13.08 -6.94
CA THR A 57 -10.69 12.31 -6.19
C THR A 57 -9.82 11.47 -7.13
N ARG A 58 -10.39 10.78 -8.13
CA ARG A 58 -9.61 10.02 -9.12
C ARG A 58 -8.65 10.90 -9.91
N ALA A 59 -9.09 12.07 -10.37
CA ALA A 59 -8.24 13.03 -11.09
C ALA A 59 -7.09 13.54 -10.21
N ALA A 60 -7.37 13.85 -8.93
CA ALA A 60 -6.34 14.28 -7.98
C ALA A 60 -5.30 13.17 -7.72
N ILE A 61 -5.74 11.92 -7.56
CA ILE A 61 -4.85 10.76 -7.40
C ILE A 61 -4.02 10.55 -8.67
N ALA A 62 -4.64 10.61 -9.86
CA ALA A 62 -3.94 10.46 -11.12
C ALA A 62 -2.77 11.46 -11.26
N GLY A 63 -2.97 12.71 -10.84
CA GLY A 63 -1.91 13.72 -10.79
C GLY A 63 -0.75 13.35 -9.86
N ARG A 64 -1.05 12.83 -8.66
CA ARG A 64 0.00 12.37 -7.73
C ARG A 64 0.76 11.16 -8.26
N LEU A 65 0.07 10.21 -8.89
CA LEU A 65 0.70 9.05 -9.53
C LEU A 65 1.61 9.48 -10.69
N ALA A 66 1.19 10.45 -11.51
CA ALA A 66 2.04 10.99 -12.58
C ALA A 66 3.31 11.66 -12.02
N GLN A 67 3.20 12.40 -10.92
CA GLN A 67 4.35 13.00 -10.24
C GLN A 67 5.29 11.94 -9.63
N ALA A 68 4.73 10.87 -9.05
CA ALA A 68 5.51 9.76 -8.53
C ALA A 68 6.25 9.02 -9.66
N ALA A 69 5.59 8.77 -10.80
CA ALA A 69 6.23 8.20 -11.99
C ALA A 69 7.39 9.08 -12.46
N ALA A 70 7.18 10.39 -12.59
CA ALA A 70 8.24 11.33 -12.98
C ALA A 70 9.41 11.35 -11.98
N THR A 71 9.13 11.20 -10.69
CA THR A 71 10.15 11.14 -9.64
C THR A 71 11.01 9.88 -9.77
N LEU A 72 10.39 8.73 -10.01
CA LEU A 72 11.10 7.48 -10.25
C LEU A 72 11.91 7.56 -11.56
N GLN A 73 11.32 8.07 -12.64
CA GLN A 73 12.01 8.25 -13.94
C GLN A 73 13.23 9.19 -13.86
N ALA A 74 13.23 10.15 -12.93
CA ALA A 74 14.35 11.07 -12.76
C ALA A 74 15.58 10.42 -12.12
N GLU A 75 15.47 9.22 -11.55
CA GLU A 75 16.59 8.51 -10.94
C GLU A 75 17.53 7.95 -12.03
N THR A 76 18.72 8.55 -12.16
CA THR A 76 19.66 8.21 -13.25
C THR A 76 20.52 6.97 -12.99
N ARG A 77 20.64 6.53 -11.74
CA ARG A 77 21.47 5.38 -11.32
C ARG A 77 20.76 4.56 -10.24
N PRO A 78 19.64 3.91 -10.58
CA PRO A 78 18.89 3.15 -9.60
C PRO A 78 19.68 1.93 -9.11
N THR A 79 19.71 1.74 -7.80
CA THR A 79 20.34 0.58 -7.15
C THR A 79 19.35 -0.54 -6.84
N ASP A 80 18.05 -0.23 -6.87
CA ASP A 80 16.98 -1.21 -6.69
C ASP A 80 16.78 -2.00 -8.00
N PRO A 81 16.90 -3.35 -7.99
CA PRO A 81 16.73 -4.16 -9.19
C PRO A 81 15.33 -4.05 -9.81
N ASP A 82 14.31 -3.69 -9.02
CA ASP A 82 12.92 -3.59 -9.46
C ASP A 82 12.56 -2.16 -9.91
N HIS A 83 13.51 -1.22 -9.95
CA HIS A 83 13.23 0.20 -10.22
C HIS A 83 12.44 0.44 -11.51
N PHE A 84 12.83 -0.19 -12.61
CA PHE A 84 12.14 -0.01 -13.90
C PHE A 84 10.72 -0.59 -13.87
N PHE A 85 10.54 -1.74 -13.20
CA PHE A 85 9.22 -2.33 -12.99
C PHE A 85 8.34 -1.43 -12.12
N MET A 86 8.87 -0.88 -11.02
CA MET A 86 8.15 0.06 -10.17
C MET A 86 7.72 1.31 -10.95
N THR A 87 8.62 1.85 -11.77
CA THR A 87 8.37 3.03 -12.60
C THR A 87 7.26 2.79 -13.62
N ASP A 88 7.33 1.67 -14.34
CA ASP A 88 6.32 1.28 -15.33
C ASP A 88 4.95 1.08 -14.68
N ARG A 89 4.90 0.37 -13.55
CA ARG A 89 3.65 0.16 -12.81
C ARG A 89 3.01 1.44 -12.30
N VAL A 90 3.80 2.39 -11.78
CA VAL A 90 3.27 3.68 -11.32
C VAL A 90 2.77 4.51 -12.51
N SER A 91 3.47 4.46 -13.65
CA SER A 91 3.03 5.12 -14.88
C SER A 91 1.70 4.56 -15.38
N ALA A 92 1.58 3.22 -15.46
CA ALA A 92 0.34 2.56 -15.85
C ALA A 92 -0.82 2.83 -14.86
N ALA A 93 -0.53 2.91 -13.56
CA ALA A 93 -1.53 3.29 -12.56
C ALA A 93 -2.04 4.73 -12.77
N ALA A 94 -1.15 5.68 -13.11
CA ALA A 94 -1.53 7.05 -13.42
C ALA A 94 -2.45 7.11 -14.65
N GLU A 95 -2.13 6.36 -15.71
CA GLU A 95 -2.96 6.27 -16.92
C GLU A 95 -4.34 5.67 -16.62
N TYR A 96 -4.38 4.58 -15.86
CA TYR A 96 -5.64 3.96 -15.43
C TYR A 96 -6.51 4.96 -14.66
N CYS A 97 -5.95 5.64 -13.66
CA CYS A 97 -6.69 6.60 -12.85
C CYS A 97 -7.15 7.82 -13.67
N THR A 98 -6.35 8.24 -14.64
CA THR A 98 -6.74 9.30 -15.58
C THR A 98 -7.90 8.89 -16.46
N ALA A 99 -7.87 7.66 -16.99
CA ALA A 99 -8.96 7.12 -17.82
C ALA A 99 -10.24 6.93 -16.99
N ALA A 100 -10.12 6.47 -15.74
CA ALA A 100 -11.22 6.24 -14.83
C ALA A 100 -11.84 7.54 -14.25
N ALA A 101 -11.18 8.69 -14.43
CA ALA A 101 -11.67 10.00 -14.00
C ALA A 101 -12.46 10.76 -15.09
N ARG A 102 -12.61 10.17 -16.28
CA ARG A 102 -13.38 10.73 -17.41
C ARG A 102 -14.78 10.14 -17.46
#